data_AF-A0A942DES7-F1
#
_entry.id   AF-A0A942DES7-F1
#
_cell.length_a   1.000
_cell.length_b   1.000
_cell.length_c   1.000
_cell.angle_alpha   90.00
_cell.angle_beta   90.00
_cell.angle_gamma   90.00
#
_symmetry.space_group_name_H-M   'P 1'
#
loop_
_entity.id
_entity.type
_entity.pdbx_description
1 polymer ?
#
loop_
_entity_poly.entity_id
_entity_poly.type
_entity_poly.pdbx_seq_one_letter_code
_entity_poly.pdbx_strand_id
1 'polypeptide(L)'
;MTTTTPTKKVVEQTWTVKQIQEAASAMAANMCFSAKSVLMEHGDMALLTKYENAVRKGKIDHYKALGVKTPIELVKAMAETETNVFGSEIEIMGDDKSATLNYLSCAMWNQMEKMMGKMTPEQQEKAGASFQNCVMETAKAFDLKGDVKMGEKACTITFTK
;
A
#
# COMPACT_ATOMS: atom_id res chain seq x y z
N MET A 1 -26.91 31.49 36.83
CA MET A 1 -26.66 30.29 36.00
C MET A 1 -26.61 30.74 34.56
N THR A 2 -25.51 30.53 33.86
CA THR A 2 -25.40 30.84 32.42
C THR A 2 -25.90 29.62 31.65
N THR A 3 -27.08 29.72 31.07
CA THR A 3 -27.68 28.64 30.26
C THR A 3 -26.99 28.64 28.90
N THR A 4 -26.13 27.67 28.62
CA THR A 4 -25.55 27.48 27.29
C THR A 4 -26.62 26.88 26.38
N THR A 5 -27.18 27.69 25.49
CA THR A 5 -28.12 27.20 24.46
C THR A 5 -27.38 26.27 23.50
N PRO A 6 -27.86 25.03 23.28
CA PRO A 6 -27.25 24.12 22.31
C PRO A 6 -27.35 24.67 20.88
N THR A 7 -26.22 24.79 20.19
CA THR A 7 -26.17 25.17 18.77
C THR A 7 -26.37 23.94 17.88
N LYS A 8 -27.35 23.99 16.97
CA LYS A 8 -27.57 22.98 15.92
C LYS A 8 -27.14 23.57 14.57
N LYS A 9 -26.08 23.03 13.97
CA LYS A 9 -25.61 23.41 12.62
C LYS A 9 -25.25 22.15 11.84
N VAL A 10 -25.70 22.05 10.60
CA VAL A 10 -25.24 21.02 9.66
C VAL A 10 -23.88 21.47 9.11
N VAL A 11 -22.89 20.59 9.19
CA VAL A 11 -21.56 20.87 8.64
C VAL A 11 -21.57 20.58 7.15
N GLU A 12 -21.27 21.58 6.33
CA GLU A 12 -21.14 21.42 4.88
C GLU A 12 -19.75 20.89 4.52
N GLN A 13 -19.65 20.09 3.46
CA GLN A 13 -18.37 19.63 2.94
C GLN A 13 -17.64 20.79 2.27
N THR A 14 -16.48 21.16 2.81
CA THR A 14 -15.66 22.28 2.30
C THR A 14 -14.34 21.83 1.69
N TRP A 15 -13.98 20.55 1.80
CA TRP A 15 -12.72 20.01 1.30
C TRP A 15 -12.76 19.75 -0.20
N THR A 16 -11.63 20.04 -0.87
CA THR A 16 -11.40 19.67 -2.27
C THR A 16 -11.22 18.16 -2.42
N VAL A 17 -11.38 17.63 -3.64
CA VAL A 17 -11.15 16.21 -3.94
C VAL A 17 -9.74 15.76 -3.51
N LYS A 18 -8.72 16.58 -3.77
CA LYS A 18 -7.34 16.29 -3.38
C LYS A 18 -7.19 16.16 -1.85
N GLN A 19 -7.78 17.08 -1.08
CA GLN A 19 -7.74 17.01 0.39
C GLN A 19 -8.48 15.78 0.92
N ILE A 20 -9.59 15.39 0.29
CA ILE A 20 -10.33 14.18 0.64
C ILE A 20 -9.49 12.94 0.37
N GLN A 21 -8.85 12.87 -0.80
CA GLN A 21 -7.96 11.76 -1.16
C GLN A 21 -6.81 11.66 -0.16
N GLU A 22 -6.06 12.74 0.07
CA GLU A 22 -4.93 12.77 1.01
C GLU A 22 -5.33 12.31 2.43
N ALA A 23 -6.47 12.79 2.94
CA ALA A 23 -6.97 12.39 4.25
C ALA A 23 -7.43 10.92 4.28
N ALA A 24 -8.13 10.45 3.24
CA ALA A 24 -8.57 9.07 3.12
C ALA A 24 -7.37 8.10 3.04
N SER A 25 -6.36 8.45 2.25
CA SER A 25 -5.09 7.72 2.14
C SER A 25 -4.40 7.58 3.49
N ALA A 26 -4.27 8.68 4.22
CA ALA A 26 -3.65 8.69 5.54
C ALA A 26 -4.45 7.84 6.55
N MET A 27 -5.78 7.94 6.54
CA MET A 27 -6.65 7.12 7.39
C MET A 27 -6.52 5.63 7.06
N ALA A 28 -6.56 5.26 5.78
CA ALA A 28 -6.43 3.87 5.33
C ALA A 28 -5.07 3.28 5.72
N ALA A 29 -3.99 4.03 5.48
CA ALA A 29 -2.65 3.64 5.91
C ALA A 29 -2.59 3.44 7.43
N ASN A 30 -3.06 4.42 8.22
CA ASN A 30 -3.06 4.35 9.68
C ASN A 30 -3.87 3.15 10.21
N MET A 31 -5.03 2.84 9.63
CA MET A 31 -5.84 1.67 10.01
C MET A 31 -5.07 0.36 9.74
N CYS A 32 -4.50 0.22 8.55
CA CYS A 32 -3.72 -0.96 8.18
C CYS A 32 -2.52 -1.17 9.10
N PHE A 33 -1.79 -0.09 9.42
CA PHE A 33 -0.63 -0.16 10.31
C PHE A 33 -1.00 -0.42 11.75
N SER A 34 -2.04 0.23 12.27
CA SER A 34 -2.49 0.02 13.65
C SER A 34 -2.93 -1.44 13.85
N ALA A 35 -3.70 -1.99 12.90
CA ALA A 35 -4.09 -3.40 12.94
C ALA A 35 -2.86 -4.33 12.92
N LYS A 36 -1.89 -4.05 12.05
CA LYS A 36 -0.65 -4.82 11.98
C LYS A 36 0.17 -4.74 13.28
N SER A 37 0.30 -3.55 13.89
CA SER A 37 1.02 -3.38 15.17
C SER A 37 0.39 -4.19 16.28
N VAL A 38 -0.94 -4.10 16.44
CA VAL A 38 -1.69 -4.86 17.44
C VAL A 38 -1.55 -6.37 17.22
N LEU A 39 -1.59 -6.83 15.97
CA LEU A 39 -1.41 -8.25 15.64
C LEU A 39 0.02 -8.73 15.88
N MET A 40 1.04 -7.89 15.69
CA MET A 40 2.42 -8.23 16.02
C MET A 40 2.67 -8.29 17.53
N GLU A 41 2.04 -7.42 18.30
CA GLU A 41 2.22 -7.34 19.76
C GLU A 41 1.39 -8.39 20.52
N HIS A 42 0.20 -8.73 20.02
CA HIS A 42 -0.78 -9.53 20.76
C HIS A 42 -1.33 -10.73 19.99
N GLY A 43 -1.17 -10.76 18.67
CA GLY A 43 -1.60 -11.88 17.83
C GLY A 43 -0.56 -12.99 17.79
N ASP A 44 -0.99 -14.19 17.39
CA ASP A 44 -0.04 -15.19 16.91
C ASP A 44 0.40 -14.88 15.47
N MET A 45 1.54 -15.45 15.07
CA MET A 45 2.08 -15.26 13.72
C MET A 45 1.15 -15.78 12.61
N ALA A 46 0.29 -16.75 12.91
CA ALA A 46 -0.66 -17.29 11.93
C ALA A 46 -1.80 -16.30 11.64
N LEU A 47 -2.28 -15.58 12.65
CA LEU A 47 -3.29 -14.53 12.52
C LEU A 47 -2.75 -13.33 11.75
N LEU A 48 -1.50 -12.91 12.03
CA LEU A 48 -0.84 -11.87 11.25
C LEU A 48 -0.74 -12.27 9.77
N THR A 49 -0.29 -13.50 9.51
CA THR A 49 -0.19 -14.06 8.14
C THR A 49 -1.56 -14.10 7.45
N LYS A 50 -2.62 -14.52 8.17
CA LYS A 50 -3.99 -14.55 7.64
C LYS A 50 -4.49 -13.16 7.29
N TYR A 51 -4.23 -12.17 8.15
CA TYR A 51 -4.57 -10.77 7.90
C TYR A 51 -3.87 -10.25 6.63
N GLU A 52 -2.55 -10.43 6.53
CA GLU A 52 -1.78 -9.99 5.37
C GLU A 52 -2.26 -10.65 4.06
N ASN A 53 -2.57 -11.95 4.11
CA ASN A 53 -3.11 -12.69 2.98
C ASN A 53 -4.49 -12.18 2.57
N ALA A 54 -5.36 -11.83 3.52
CA ALA A 54 -6.69 -11.29 3.24
C ALA A 54 -6.62 -9.91 2.58
N VAL A 55 -5.77 -9.01 3.11
CA VAL A 55 -5.54 -7.69 2.51
C VAL A 55 -4.97 -7.82 1.09
N ARG A 56 -3.99 -8.72 0.89
CA ARG A 56 -3.42 -8.98 -0.44
C ARG A 56 -4.46 -9.54 -1.41
N LYS A 57 -5.31 -10.46 -0.96
CA LYS A 57 -6.38 -11.03 -1.78
C LYS A 57 -7.32 -9.96 -2.31
N GLY A 58 -7.72 -8.99 -1.47
CA GLY A 58 -8.55 -7.87 -1.91
C GLY A 58 -7.90 -7.05 -3.04
N LYS A 59 -6.59 -6.78 -2.96
CA LYS A 59 -5.84 -6.10 -4.04
C LYS A 59 -5.81 -6.93 -5.33
N ILE A 60 -5.52 -8.23 -5.22
CA ILE A 60 -5.51 -9.15 -6.36
C ILE A 60 -6.88 -9.20 -7.04
N ASP A 61 -7.95 -9.34 -6.25
CA ASP A 61 -9.32 -9.41 -6.78
C ASP A 61 -9.71 -8.11 -7.50
N HIS A 62 -9.27 -6.95 -6.99
CA HIS A 62 -9.42 -5.66 -7.68
C HIS A 62 -8.71 -5.63 -9.03
N TYR A 63 -7.43 -6.02 -9.09
CA TYR A 63 -6.67 -6.05 -10.34
C TYR A 63 -7.24 -7.04 -11.36
N LYS A 64 -7.75 -8.19 -10.89
CA LYS A 64 -8.48 -9.14 -11.75
C LYS A 64 -9.75 -8.55 -12.31
N ALA A 65 -10.51 -7.79 -11.51
CA ALA A 65 -11.71 -7.10 -11.97
C ALA A 65 -11.42 -6.01 -13.02
N LEU A 66 -10.25 -5.39 -12.97
CA LEU A 66 -9.76 -4.47 -14.01
C LEU A 66 -9.33 -5.19 -15.31
N GLY A 67 -9.31 -6.52 -15.33
CA GLY A 67 -8.99 -7.30 -16.52
C GLY A 67 -7.49 -7.45 -16.82
N VAL A 68 -6.63 -7.25 -15.82
CA VAL A 68 -5.16 -7.39 -15.93
C VAL A 68 -4.77 -8.80 -16.38
N LYS A 69 -3.93 -8.89 -17.42
CA LYS A 69 -3.42 -10.13 -18.02
C LYS A 69 -1.93 -10.09 -18.34
N THR A 70 -1.34 -8.90 -18.51
CA THR A 70 0.08 -8.75 -18.86
C THR A 70 0.87 -8.03 -17.76
N PRO A 71 2.21 -8.19 -17.72
CA PRO A 71 3.06 -7.46 -16.78
C PRO A 71 2.85 -5.94 -16.81
N ILE A 72 2.75 -5.33 -18.00
CA ILE A 72 2.55 -3.88 -18.11
C ILE A 72 1.18 -3.44 -17.60
N GLU A 73 0.14 -4.25 -17.79
CA GLU A 73 -1.19 -3.99 -17.21
C GLU A 73 -1.16 -4.09 -15.68
N LEU A 74 -0.42 -5.05 -15.13
CA LEU A 74 -0.28 -5.20 -13.68
C LEU A 74 0.45 -4.01 -13.04
N VAL A 75 1.60 -3.60 -13.59
CA VAL A 75 2.33 -2.44 -13.03
C VAL A 75 1.53 -1.15 -13.18
N LYS A 76 0.74 -0.98 -14.26
CA LYS A 76 -0.17 0.16 -14.43
C LYS A 76 -1.25 0.17 -13.34
N ALA A 77 -1.95 -0.95 -13.15
CA ALA A 77 -2.99 -1.07 -12.13
C ALA A 77 -2.44 -0.84 -10.72
N MET A 78 -1.24 -1.36 -10.42
CA MET A 78 -0.54 -1.12 -9.17
C MET A 78 -0.18 0.36 -9.00
N ALA A 79 0.49 0.96 -9.98
CA ALA A 79 0.91 2.37 -9.92
C ALA A 79 -0.30 3.31 -9.77
N GLU A 80 -1.36 3.11 -10.57
CA GLU A 80 -2.58 3.91 -10.47
C GLU A 80 -3.24 3.78 -9.10
N THR A 81 -3.33 2.56 -8.57
CA THR A 81 -3.89 2.36 -7.23
C THR A 81 -3.05 3.07 -6.18
N GLU A 82 -1.74 2.91 -6.21
CA GLU A 82 -0.88 3.45 -5.15
C GLU A 82 -0.70 4.96 -5.22
N THR A 83 -0.63 5.54 -6.42
CA THR A 83 -0.61 6.98 -6.59
C THR A 83 -1.96 7.60 -6.18
N ASN A 84 -3.09 7.03 -6.60
CA ASN A 84 -4.40 7.63 -6.31
C ASN A 84 -4.92 7.36 -4.89
N VAL A 85 -4.59 6.21 -4.29
CA VAL A 85 -5.11 5.78 -2.98
C VAL A 85 -4.12 5.99 -1.85
N PHE A 86 -2.82 6.07 -2.12
CA PHE A 86 -1.80 6.29 -1.08
C PHE A 86 -0.99 7.56 -1.30
N GLY A 87 -0.96 8.12 -2.52
CA GLY A 87 -0.12 9.27 -2.84
C GLY A 87 1.34 8.89 -3.10
N SER A 88 1.61 7.65 -3.49
CA SER A 88 2.95 7.21 -3.90
C SER A 88 3.35 7.85 -5.23
N GLU A 89 4.64 8.17 -5.39
CA GLU A 89 5.22 8.59 -6.67
C GLU A 89 5.91 7.41 -7.31
N ILE A 90 5.44 7.03 -8.50
CA ILE A 90 5.81 5.79 -9.16
C ILE A 90 6.08 6.05 -10.64
N GLU A 91 7.20 5.54 -11.12
CA GLU A 91 7.52 5.44 -12.54
C GLU A 91 7.30 4.00 -13.01
N ILE A 92 6.75 3.82 -14.21
CA ILE A 92 6.58 2.51 -14.83
C ILE A 92 7.28 2.45 -16.19
N MET A 93 7.81 1.28 -16.53
CA MET A 93 8.42 1.02 -17.84
C MET A 93 8.19 -0.43 -18.27
N GLY A 94 8.24 -0.71 -19.58
CA GLY A 94 8.20 -2.07 -20.13
C GLY A 94 7.01 -2.35 -21.04
N ASP A 95 6.70 -3.63 -21.19
CA ASP A 95 5.77 -4.18 -22.19
C ASP A 95 4.99 -5.42 -21.68
N ASP A 96 4.30 -6.10 -22.59
CA ASP A 96 3.47 -7.28 -22.29
C ASP A 96 4.26 -8.55 -21.90
N LYS A 97 5.59 -8.51 -21.87
CA LYS A 97 6.46 -9.63 -21.46
C LYS A 97 7.25 -9.32 -20.20
N SER A 98 7.66 -8.06 -20.04
CA SER A 98 8.41 -7.60 -18.87
C SER A 98 8.04 -6.16 -18.57
N ALA A 99 7.65 -5.87 -17.34
CA ALA A 99 7.38 -4.51 -16.90
C ALA A 99 7.89 -4.26 -15.49
N THR A 100 8.26 -3.01 -15.24
CA THR A 100 8.91 -2.57 -14.01
C THR A 100 8.14 -1.40 -13.42
N LEU A 101 8.04 -1.41 -12.10
CA LEU A 101 7.51 -0.35 -11.27
C LEU A 101 8.63 0.15 -10.36
N ASN A 102 8.99 1.42 -10.48
CA ASN A 102 9.99 2.10 -9.68
C ASN A 102 9.31 3.07 -8.72
N TYR A 103 9.43 2.81 -7.42
CA TYR A 103 9.03 3.78 -6.41
C TYR A 103 10.06 4.92 -6.35
N LEU A 104 9.62 6.11 -6.74
CA LEU A 104 10.33 7.36 -6.47
C LEU A 104 10.04 7.82 -5.03
N SER A 105 8.82 7.57 -4.55
CA SER A 105 8.40 7.77 -3.17
C SER A 105 7.30 6.77 -2.79
N CYS A 106 7.49 6.02 -1.72
CA CYS A 106 6.49 5.09 -1.19
C CYS A 106 5.74 5.73 -0.02
N ALA A 107 4.48 6.10 -0.23
CA ALA A 107 3.70 6.80 0.78
C ALA A 107 3.47 5.95 2.04
N MET A 108 3.27 4.64 1.90
CA MET A 108 3.16 3.72 3.03
C MET A 108 4.44 3.67 3.86
N TRP A 109 5.60 3.59 3.21
CA TRP A 109 6.90 3.59 3.90
C TRP A 109 7.13 4.90 4.66
N ASN A 110 6.89 6.03 3.98
CA ASN A 110 7.02 7.35 4.58
C ASN A 110 6.11 7.51 5.80
N GLN A 111 4.90 6.95 5.76
CA GLN A 111 3.98 6.99 6.89
C GLN A 111 4.43 6.09 8.04
N MET A 112 4.99 4.90 7.74
CA MET A 112 5.60 4.04 8.77
C MET A 112 6.72 4.75 9.51
N GLU A 113 7.66 5.36 8.78
CA GLU A 113 8.77 6.08 9.40
C GLU A 113 8.31 7.28 10.26
N LYS A 114 7.22 7.94 9.86
CA LYS A 114 6.62 9.02 10.67
C LYS A 114 5.99 8.50 11.96
N MET A 115 5.30 7.37 11.91
CA MET A 115 4.59 6.82 13.08
C MET A 115 5.53 6.11 14.05
N MET A 116 6.45 5.30 13.53
CA MET A 116 7.35 4.47 14.34
C MET A 116 8.67 5.17 14.67
N GLY A 117 8.93 6.34 14.07
CA GLY A 117 10.27 6.90 13.99
C GLY A 117 11.13 6.13 12.99
N LYS A 118 12.43 6.49 12.93
CA LYS A 118 13.38 5.82 12.03
C LYS A 118 13.47 4.34 12.39
N MET A 119 13.01 3.47 11.49
CA MET A 119 13.09 2.03 11.67
C MET A 119 14.54 1.58 11.85
N THR A 120 14.75 0.59 12.72
CA THR A 120 16.06 -0.07 12.82
C THR A 120 16.35 -0.86 11.55
N PRO A 121 17.62 -1.15 11.23
CA PRO A 121 17.97 -1.97 10.06
C PRO A 121 17.24 -3.32 10.04
N GLU A 122 17.10 -3.98 11.19
CA GLU A 122 16.37 -5.25 11.31
C GLU A 122 14.87 -5.10 10.98
N GLN A 123 14.26 -3.99 11.41
CA GLN A 123 12.87 -3.70 11.06
C GLN A 123 12.70 -3.42 9.57
N GLN A 124 13.65 -2.70 8.97
CA GLN A 124 13.65 -2.43 7.52
C GLN A 124 13.81 -3.72 6.72
N GLU A 125 14.70 -4.63 7.15
CA GLU A 125 14.89 -5.94 6.50
C GLU A 125 13.64 -6.80 6.58
N LYS A 126 13.00 -6.90 7.76
CA LYS A 126 11.74 -7.66 7.94
C LYS A 126 10.59 -7.05 7.13
N ALA A 127 10.48 -5.72 7.10
CA ALA A 127 9.49 -5.03 6.28
C ALA A 127 9.74 -5.29 4.79
N GLY A 128 11.00 -5.27 4.37
CA GLY A 128 11.40 -5.57 2.99
C GLY A 128 11.12 -7.00 2.58
N ALA A 129 11.39 -7.99 3.44
CA ALA A 129 11.07 -9.39 3.19
C ALA A 129 9.55 -9.62 3.09
N SER A 130 8.77 -8.98 3.97
CA SER A 130 7.30 -9.02 3.91
C SER A 130 6.77 -8.40 2.61
N PHE A 131 7.36 -7.29 2.17
CA PHE A 131 7.03 -6.65 0.91
C PHE A 131 7.39 -7.52 -0.30
N GLN A 132 8.58 -8.09 -0.33
CA GLN A 132 9.01 -9.01 -1.38
C GLN A 132 8.09 -10.22 -1.48
N ASN A 133 7.68 -10.80 -0.34
CA ASN A 133 6.69 -11.88 -0.32
C ASN A 133 5.35 -11.43 -0.91
N CYS A 134 4.88 -10.22 -0.57
CA CYS A 134 3.66 -9.67 -1.15
C CYS A 134 3.73 -9.54 -2.68
N VAL A 135 4.86 -9.06 -3.21
CA VAL A 135 5.10 -8.95 -4.65
C VAL A 135 5.10 -10.32 -5.32
N MET A 136 5.83 -11.29 -4.76
CA MET A 136 5.90 -12.65 -5.31
C MET A 136 4.54 -13.34 -5.34
N GLU A 137 3.76 -13.22 -4.28
CA GLU A 137 2.41 -13.80 -4.20
C GLU A 137 1.42 -13.10 -5.15
N THR A 138 1.59 -11.79 -5.36
CA THR A 138 0.84 -11.07 -6.38
C THR A 138 1.22 -11.57 -7.77
N ALA A 139 2.52 -11.70 -8.07
CA ALA A 139 2.98 -12.21 -9.36
C ALA A 139 2.39 -13.60 -9.67
N LYS A 140 2.46 -14.53 -8.70
CA LYS A 140 1.87 -15.87 -8.82
C LYS A 140 0.38 -15.84 -9.13
N ALA A 141 -0.38 -14.90 -8.56
CA ALA A 141 -1.82 -14.82 -8.78
C ALA A 141 -2.23 -14.41 -10.21
N PHE A 142 -1.26 -13.94 -11.00
CA PHE A 142 -1.38 -13.56 -12.42
C PHE A 142 -0.51 -14.44 -13.33
N ASP A 143 0.00 -15.57 -12.81
CA ASP A 143 0.91 -16.47 -13.54
C ASP A 143 2.17 -15.76 -14.08
N LEU A 144 2.70 -14.82 -13.29
CA LEU A 144 3.92 -14.07 -13.57
C LEU A 144 5.01 -14.39 -12.54
N LYS A 145 6.26 -14.08 -12.89
CA LYS A 145 7.40 -14.01 -11.97
C LYS A 145 7.58 -12.58 -11.50
N GLY A 146 7.84 -12.42 -10.20
CA GLY A 146 8.11 -11.13 -9.58
C GLY A 146 9.54 -11.08 -9.01
N ASP A 147 10.23 -9.97 -9.21
CA ASP A 147 11.52 -9.65 -8.60
C ASP A 147 11.42 -8.29 -7.89
N VAL A 148 12.13 -8.16 -6.77
CA VAL A 148 12.19 -6.91 -6.01
C VAL A 148 13.64 -6.57 -5.74
N LYS A 149 14.04 -5.36 -6.15
CA LYS A 149 15.32 -4.77 -5.82
C LYS A 149 15.10 -3.59 -4.89
N MET A 150 15.50 -3.77 -3.63
CA MET A 150 15.53 -2.72 -2.64
C MET A 150 16.86 -1.96 -2.76
N GLY A 151 16.81 -0.68 -3.11
CA GLY A 151 17.91 0.26 -2.94
C GLY A 151 17.76 1.05 -1.63
N GLU A 152 18.72 1.91 -1.30
CA GLU A 152 18.70 2.70 -0.06
C GLU A 152 17.47 3.62 0.09
N LYS A 153 16.89 4.07 -1.04
CA LYS A 153 15.73 4.99 -1.07
C LYS A 153 14.69 4.67 -2.13
N ALA A 154 14.93 3.63 -2.92
CA ALA A 154 14.08 3.29 -4.06
C ALA A 154 13.78 1.79 -4.01
N CYS A 155 12.56 1.43 -4.37
CA CYS A 155 12.17 0.04 -4.56
C CYS A 155 11.79 -0.16 -6.01
N THR A 156 12.43 -1.12 -6.66
CA THR A 156 12.11 -1.52 -8.02
C THR A 156 11.47 -2.90 -8.01
N ILE A 157 10.28 -3.01 -8.55
CA ILE A 157 9.58 -4.26 -8.75
C ILE A 157 9.59 -4.57 -10.25
N THR A 158 9.95 -5.80 -10.63
CA THR A 158 9.83 -6.25 -12.01
C THR A 158 8.94 -7.47 -12.09
N PHE A 159 7.98 -7.46 -13.01
CA PHE A 159 7.16 -8.61 -13.36
C PHE A 159 7.52 -9.11 -14.76
N THR A 160 7.66 -10.42 -14.88
CA THR A 160 7.96 -11.11 -16.15
C THR A 160 7.07 -12.31 -16.32
N LYS A 161 6.86 -12.75 -17.57
CA LYS A 161 6.23 -14.05 -17.85
C LYS A 161 7.14 -15.23 -17.46
#